data_AF-A0A0G1TZD5-F1
#
_entry.id   AF-A0A0G1TZD5-F1
#
_cell.length_a   1.000
_cell.length_b   1.000
_cell.length_c   1.000
_cell.angle_alpha   90.00
_cell.angle_beta   90.00
_cell.angle_gamma   90.00
#
_symmetry.space_group_name_H-M   'P 1'
#
loop_
_entity.id
_entity.type
_entity.pdbx_description
1 polymer ?
#
loop_
_entity_poly.entity_id
_entity_poly.type
_entity_poly.pdbx_seq_one_letter_code
_entity_poly.pdbx_strand_id
1 'polypeptide(L)' 'MDFDYTVTTKKSCNEAVLAVEQETKNAGFRVLYIHDVTATLKEKGFEIEPFKIIEICNAKSAYTVLKADI' A
#
# COMPACT_ATOMS: atom_id res chain seq x y z
N MET A 1 11.98 -7.94 17.98
CA MET A 1 11.79 -8.18 16.54
C MET A 1 10.63 -7.30 16.17
N ASP A 2 10.88 -6.27 15.37
CA ASP A 2 9.82 -5.33 14.99
C ASP A 2 9.01 -5.97 13.87
N PHE A 3 7.68 -5.91 13.99
CA PHE A 3 6.76 -6.56 13.05
C PHE A 3 6.56 -5.74 11.76
N ASP A 4 6.85 -4.43 11.82
CA ASP A 4 6.65 -3.48 10.73
C ASP A 4 7.88 -2.57 10.52
N TYR A 5 7.85 -1.84 9.41
CA TYR A 5 8.75 -0.73 9.12
C TYR A 5 7.93 0.52 8.83
N THR A 6 8.01 1.50 9.73
CA THR A 6 7.23 2.75 9.64
C THR A 6 8.17 3.96 9.50
N VAL A 7 7.86 4.83 8.55
CA VAL A 7 8.53 6.12 8.35
C VAL A 7 7.50 7.25 8.28
N THR A 8 7.88 8.44 8.74
CA THR A 8 7.01 9.63 8.73
C THR A 8 7.40 10.60 7.62
N THR A 9 6.42 11.35 7.12
CA THR A 9 6.61 12.34 6.04
C THR A 9 5.77 13.57 6.32
N LYS A 10 6.18 14.71 5.78
CA LYS A 10 5.40 15.97 5.81
C LYS A 10 4.40 16.09 4.66
N LYS A 11 4.39 15.13 3.74
CA LYS A 11 3.43 15.05 2.62
C LYS A 11 2.02 14.81 3.18
N SER A 12 1.01 15.39 2.55
CA SER A 12 -0.38 14.98 2.77
C SER A 12 -0.59 13.50 2.41
N CYS A 13 -1.67 12.89 2.91
CA CYS A 13 -1.97 11.48 2.61
C CYS A 13 -2.03 11.21 1.08
N ASN A 14 -2.67 12.10 0.31
CA ASN A 14 -2.75 11.96 -1.15
C ASN A 14 -1.37 12.09 -1.83
N GLU A 15 -0.54 13.05 -1.42
CA GLU A 15 0.82 13.20 -1.96
C GLU A 15 1.72 12.02 -1.59
N ALA A 16 1.56 11.48 -0.37
CA ALA A 16 2.29 10.30 0.08
C ALA A 16 1.91 9.07 -0.74
N VAL A 17 0.60 8.87 -0.99
CA VAL A 17 0.10 7.77 -1.84
C VAL A 17 0.68 7.89 -3.25
N LEU A 18 0.59 9.05 -3.89
CA LEU A 18 1.15 9.27 -5.24
C LEU A 18 2.67 9.01 -5.28
N ALA A 19 3.41 9.45 -4.27
CA ALA A 19 4.85 9.19 -4.18
C ALA A 19 5.15 7.68 -4.05
N VAL A 20 4.39 6.96 -3.21
CA VAL A 20 4.53 5.52 -3.04
C VAL A 20 4.17 4.77 -4.33
N GLU A 21 3.11 5.17 -5.03
CA GLU A 21 2.73 4.57 -6.32
C GLU A 21 3.84 4.73 -7.38
N GLN A 22 4.47 5.90 -7.43
CA GLN A 22 5.56 6.17 -8.37
C GLN A 22 6.81 5.35 -8.02
N GLU A 23 7.24 5.35 -6.75
CA GLU A 23 8.42 4.59 -6.33
C GLU A 23 8.19 3.08 -6.40
N THR A 24 6.96 2.60 -6.20
CA THR A 24 6.58 1.20 -6.43
C THR A 24 6.90 0.78 -7.86
N LYS A 25 6.54 1.61 -8.85
CA LYS A 25 6.86 1.36 -10.26
C LYS A 25 8.35 1.39 -10.52
N ASN A 26 9.06 2.38 -9.98
CA ASN A 26 10.52 2.50 -10.13
C ASN A 26 11.26 1.28 -9.54
N ALA A 27 10.75 0.71 -8.45
CA ALA A 27 11.27 -0.49 -7.81
C ALA A 27 10.91 -1.79 -8.55
N GLY A 28 10.21 -1.72 -9.68
CA GLY A 28 9.80 -2.89 -10.48
C GLY A 28 8.56 -3.60 -9.93
N PHE A 29 7.79 -2.97 -9.06
CA PHE A 29 6.48 -3.46 -8.60
C PHE A 29 5.37 -2.75 -9.37
N ARG A 30 4.16 -3.30 -9.29
CA ARG A 30 2.93 -2.73 -9.81
C ARG A 30 1.93 -2.53 -8.68
N VAL A 31 1.25 -1.39 -8.66
CA VAL A 31 0.07 -1.18 -7.82
C VAL A 31 -1.08 -2.01 -8.40
N LEU A 32 -1.64 -2.89 -7.59
CA LEU A 32 -2.81 -3.70 -7.96
C LEU A 32 -4.10 -2.97 -7.62
N TYR A 33 -4.18 -2.41 -6.41
CA TYR A 33 -5.34 -1.69 -5.93
C TYR A 33 -4.98 -0.72 -4.79
N ILE A 34 -5.78 0.32 -4.60
CA ILE A 34 -5.68 1.24 -3.47
C ILE A 34 -7.04 1.30 -2.79
N HIS A 35 -7.10 0.79 -1.56
CA HIS A 35 -8.30 0.84 -0.74
C HIS A 35 -8.36 2.18 -0.02
N ASP A 36 -9.47 2.90 -0.20
CA ASP A 36 -9.78 4.08 0.62
C ASP A 36 -10.57 3.64 1.86
N VAL A 37 -9.84 3.24 2.90
CA VAL A 37 -10.42 2.75 4.15
C VAL A 37 -11.23 3.84 4.85
N THR A 38 -10.78 5.10 4.72
CA THR A 38 -11.51 6.26 5.24
C THR A 38 -12.91 6.32 4.65
N ALA A 39 -13.03 6.20 3.32
CA ALA A 39 -14.32 6.20 2.63
C ALA A 39 -15.17 5.00 3.04
N THR A 40 -14.59 3.79 3.06
CA THR A 40 -15.30 2.56 3.44
C THR A 40 -15.88 2.62 4.86
N LEU A 41 -15.13 3.17 5.81
CA LEU A 41 -15.60 3.32 7.20
C LEU A 41 -16.64 4.43 7.34
N LYS A 42 -16.47 5.52 6.58
CA LYS A 42 -17.44 6.62 6.54
C LYS A 42 -18.82 6.17 6.05
N GLU A 43 -18.89 5.25 5.09
CA GLU A 43 -20.16 4.64 4.63
C GLU A 43 -20.94 3.95 5.77
N LYS A 44 -20.27 3.57 6.85
CA LYS A 44 -20.85 2.95 8.04
C LYS A 44 -20.97 3.92 9.23
N GLY A 45 -20.66 5.20 9.03
CA GLY A 45 -20.74 6.24 10.07
C GLY A 45 -19.53 6.29 11.00
N PHE A 46 -18.41 5.64 10.66
CA PHE A 46 -17.17 5.73 11.43
C PHE A 46 -16.24 6.78 10.80
N GLU A 47 -15.85 7.79 11.57
CA GLU A 47 -14.89 8.82 11.14
C GLU A 47 -13.49 8.53 11.69
N ILE A 48 -12.49 8.58 10.81
CA ILE A 48 -11.08 8.39 11.13
C ILE A 48 -10.21 9.38 10.35
N GLU A 49 -8.96 9.52 10.75
CA GLU A 49 -7.94 10.23 9.97
C GLU A 49 -7.71 9.54 8.60
N PRO A 50 -7.24 10.29 7.57
CA PRO A 50 -7.04 9.74 6.23
C PRO A 50 -6.14 8.49 6.20
N PHE A 51 -6.73 7.35 5.86
CA PHE A 51 -6.09 6.04 5.82
C PHE A 51 -6.36 5.33 4.49
N LYS A 52 -5.28 4.85 3.85
CA LYS A 52 -5.33 4.06 2.61
C LYS A 52 -4.42 2.84 2.70
N ILE A 53 -4.83 1.74 2.07
CA ILE A 53 -4.01 0.53 1.92
C ILE A 53 -3.65 0.38 0.44
N ILE A 54 -2.36 0.23 0.14
CA ILE A 54 -1.85 0.08 -1.23
C ILE A 54 -1.40 -1.37 -1.41
N GLU A 55 -2.05 -2.09 -2.32
CA GLU A 55 -1.64 -3.44 -2.71
C GLU A 55 -0.65 -3.37 -3.86
N ILE A 56 0.50 -4.04 -3.71
CA ILE A 56 1.56 -4.05 -4.72
C ILE A 56 2.00 -5.47 -5.04
N CYS A 57 2.45 -5.69 -6.26
CA CYS A 57 2.95 -6.98 -6.71
C CYS A 57 4.15 -6.84 -7.64
N ASN A 58 5.15 -7.69 -7.43
CA ASN A 58 6.16 -8.02 -8.42
C ASN A 58 5.94 -9.46 -8.87
N ALA A 59 5.59 -9.68 -10.13
CA ALA A 59 5.22 -11.00 -10.64
C ALA A 59 6.35 -12.02 -10.51
N LYS A 60 7.61 -11.60 -10.65
CA LYS A 60 8.77 -12.49 -10.52
C LYS A 60 8.95 -12.96 -9.07
N SER A 61 8.85 -12.03 -8.11
CA SER A 61 8.90 -12.35 -6.69
C SER A 61 7.73 -13.25 -6.28
N ALA A 62 6.51 -12.91 -6.69
CA ALA A 62 5.32 -13.71 -6.43
C ALA A 62 5.47 -15.14 -6.96
N TYR A 63 5.89 -15.31 -8.22
CA TYR A 63 6.17 -16.62 -8.80
C TYR A 63 7.23 -17.40 -8.02
N THR A 64 8.32 -16.73 -7.64
CA THR A 64 9.44 -17.36 -6.91
C THR A 64 9.00 -17.90 -5.55
N VAL A 65 8.26 -17.08 -4.78
CA VAL A 65 7.78 -17.46 -3.45
C VAL A 65 6.75 -18.57 -3.54
N LEU A 66 5.74 -18.43 -4.42
CA LEU A 66 4.69 -19.45 -4.58
C LEU A 66 5.27 -20.79 -5.04
N LYS A 67 6.30 -20.80 -5.88
CA LYS A 67 6.96 -22.03 -6.33
C LYS A 67 7.79 -22.71 -5.23
N ALA A 68 8.29 -21.97 -4.25
CA ALA A 68 9.08 -22.54 -3.16
C ALA A 68 8.23 -23.24 -2.09
N ASP A 69 6.93 -22.90 -2.03
CA ASP A 69 5.96 -23.41 -1.06
C ASP A 69 5.01 -24.47 -1.67
N ILE A 70 5.16 -24.76 -2.97
CA ILE A 70 4.50 -25.87 -3.69
C ILE A 70 5.47 -27.04 -3.79
#